data_AF-A0A7S3ZH86-F1
#
_entry.id   AF-A0A7S3ZH86-F1
#
_cell.length_a   1.000
_cell.length_b   1.000
_cell.length_c   1.000
_cell.angle_alpha   90.00
_cell.angle_beta   90.00
_cell.angle_gamma   90.00
#
_symmetry.space_group_name_H-M   'P 1'
#
loop_
_entity.id
_entity.type
_entity.pdbx_description
1 polymer ?
#
loop_
_entity_poly.entity_id
_entity_poly.type
_entity_poly.pdbx_seq_one_letter_code
_entity_poly.pdbx_strand_id
1 'polypeptide(L)'
;PYTKACDVWSCGVINFVMYAGYPPYVKPSLEDWWFQKLVTGNHALFWRAHAKQCTFSDDFKDLANKMLAFNDKRRLTTEQIKKHPWYTKKTLSQKELVKELMRRKPKVDTALLEQKLDRKNNSLHFTRSGAQGTALGAATRPKLVDIDFKSLPTLERCDEPPDV
;
A
#
# COMPACT_ATOMS: atom_id res chain seq x y z
N PRO A 1 -24.11 6.65 14.78
CA PRO A 1 -23.25 7.43 15.71
C PRO A 1 -21.78 7.07 15.49
N TYR A 2 -20.89 8.06 15.39
CA TYR A 2 -19.45 7.84 15.22
C TYR A 2 -18.78 7.40 16.52
N THR A 3 -17.77 6.53 16.43
CA THR A 3 -16.95 6.09 17.56
C THR A 3 -15.49 6.00 17.14
N LYS A 4 -14.54 6.10 18.08
CA LYS A 4 -13.11 5.89 17.82
C LYS A 4 -12.82 4.50 17.21
N ALA A 5 -13.69 3.52 17.45
CA ALA A 5 -13.59 2.21 16.83
C ALA A 5 -13.75 2.28 15.30
N CYS A 6 -14.51 3.23 14.76
CA CYS A 6 -14.63 3.44 13.31
C CYS A 6 -13.27 3.80 12.68
N ASP A 7 -12.46 4.61 13.35
CA ASP A 7 -11.11 4.95 12.84
C ASP A 7 -10.19 3.74 12.87
N VAL A 8 -10.26 2.92 13.92
CA VAL A 8 -9.47 1.68 13.99
C VAL A 8 -9.80 0.74 12.83
N TRP A 9 -11.09 0.66 12.45
CA TRP A 9 -11.49 -0.11 11.28
C TRP A 9 -10.81 0.41 10.01
N SER A 10 -10.93 1.72 9.75
CA SER A 10 -10.32 2.37 8.59
C SER A 10 -8.80 2.20 8.58
N CYS A 11 -8.14 2.37 9.73
CA CYS A 11 -6.71 2.09 9.89
C CYS A 11 -6.36 0.63 9.59
N GLY A 12 -7.22 -0.32 9.95
CA GLY A 12 -7.06 -1.74 9.64
C GLY A 12 -7.07 -2.01 8.14
N VAL A 13 -7.98 -1.35 7.41
CA VAL A 13 -8.05 -1.42 5.94
C VAL A 13 -6.78 -0.83 5.31
N ILE A 14 -6.34 0.36 5.76
CA ILE A 14 -5.12 0.99 5.23
C ILE A 14 -3.89 0.14 5.54
N ASN A 15 -3.78 -0.43 6.75
CA ASN A 15 -2.69 -1.33 7.11
C ASN A 15 -2.65 -2.57 6.20
N PHE A 16 -3.82 -3.16 5.90
CA PHE A 16 -3.92 -4.25 4.93
C PHE A 16 -3.41 -3.84 3.55
N VAL A 17 -3.80 -2.67 3.04
CA VAL A 17 -3.33 -2.16 1.75
C VAL A 17 -1.81 -1.94 1.74
N MET A 18 -1.25 -1.38 2.81
CA MET A 18 0.20 -1.19 2.92
C MET A 18 0.97 -2.51 2.92
N TYR A 19 0.40 -3.56 3.53
CA TYR A 19 1.04 -4.87 3.59
C TYR A 19 0.89 -5.66 2.28
N ALA A 20 -0.32 -5.71 1.72
CA ALA A 20 -0.68 -6.58 0.60
C ALA A 20 -0.59 -5.89 -0.77
N GLY A 21 -0.70 -4.56 -0.82
CA GLY A 21 -0.76 -3.76 -2.05
C GLY A 21 -2.15 -3.69 -2.70
N TYR A 22 -3.19 -4.22 -2.05
CA TYR A 22 -4.57 -4.24 -2.56
C TYR A 22 -5.56 -4.26 -1.38
N PRO A 23 -6.84 -3.88 -1.56
CA PRO A 23 -7.80 -3.80 -0.45
C PRO A 23 -8.27 -5.19 0.03
N PRO A 24 -8.68 -5.32 1.31
CA PRO A 24 -9.15 -6.59 1.88
C PRO A 24 -10.51 -7.05 1.34
N TYR A 25 -11.31 -6.14 0.79
CA TYR A 25 -12.61 -6.41 0.17
C TYR A 25 -12.90 -5.31 -0.86
N VAL A 26 -13.84 -5.53 -1.78
CA VAL A 26 -14.19 -4.58 -2.84
C VAL A 26 -15.17 -3.54 -2.31
N LYS A 27 -16.19 -3.98 -1.58
CA LYS A 27 -17.21 -3.12 -0.97
C LYS A 27 -17.52 -3.59 0.46
N PRO A 28 -17.76 -2.67 1.41
CA PRO A 28 -18.19 -3.03 2.76
C PRO A 28 -19.68 -3.42 2.78
N SER A 29 -20.01 -4.52 2.10
CA SER A 29 -21.38 -4.98 1.86
C SER A 29 -21.48 -6.48 2.07
N LEU A 30 -22.61 -7.00 2.58
CA LEU A 30 -22.77 -8.44 2.82
C LEU A 30 -22.81 -9.28 1.54
N GLU A 31 -23.06 -8.64 0.40
CA GLU A 31 -22.98 -9.21 -0.95
C GLU A 31 -21.52 -9.40 -1.41
N ASP A 32 -20.57 -8.66 -0.82
CA ASP A 32 -19.15 -8.88 -1.06
C ASP A 32 -18.69 -10.11 -0.27
N TRP A 33 -18.24 -11.13 -1.01
CA TRP A 33 -17.81 -12.40 -0.43
C TRP A 33 -16.68 -12.23 0.61
N TRP A 34 -15.74 -11.31 0.38
CA TRP A 34 -14.61 -11.07 1.28
C TRP A 34 -15.08 -10.42 2.58
N PHE A 35 -15.89 -9.37 2.46
CA PHE A 35 -16.48 -8.69 3.62
C PHE A 35 -17.37 -9.64 4.41
N GLN A 36 -18.16 -10.49 3.73
CA GLN A 36 -18.97 -11.50 4.39
C GLN A 36 -18.13 -12.47 5.24
N LYS A 37 -16.97 -12.95 4.76
CA LYS A 37 -16.12 -13.86 5.56
C LYS A 37 -15.55 -13.18 6.80
N LEU A 38 -15.25 -11.89 6.68
CA LEU A 38 -14.76 -11.08 7.78
C LEU A 38 -15.87 -10.82 8.83
N VAL A 39 -17.09 -10.47 8.40
CA VAL A 39 -18.23 -10.24 9.30
C VAL A 39 -18.71 -11.52 9.98
N THR A 40 -18.72 -12.64 9.26
CA THR A 40 -19.12 -13.96 9.80
C THR A 40 -18.04 -14.60 10.67
N GLY A 41 -16.84 -14.01 10.77
CA GLY A 41 -15.73 -14.54 11.53
C GLY A 41 -15.05 -15.76 10.90
N ASN A 42 -15.32 -16.07 9.62
CA ASN A 42 -14.67 -17.14 8.88
C ASN A 42 -13.30 -16.69 8.35
N HIS A 43 -12.42 -16.33 9.29
CA HIS A 43 -11.09 -15.79 8.98
C HIS A 43 -10.21 -16.81 8.25
N ALA A 44 -10.35 -18.11 8.53
CA ALA A 44 -9.56 -19.15 7.86
C ALA A 44 -9.75 -19.12 6.33
N LEU A 45 -11.00 -18.98 5.88
CA LEU A 45 -11.31 -18.90 4.46
C LEU A 45 -10.85 -17.58 3.83
N PHE A 46 -11.03 -16.47 4.56
CA PHE A 46 -10.55 -15.14 4.17
C PHE A 46 -9.04 -15.15 3.90
N TRP A 47 -8.24 -15.62 4.86
CA TRP A 47 -6.79 -15.66 4.74
C TRP A 47 -6.31 -16.65 3.69
N ARG A 48 -6.97 -17.80 3.56
CA ARG A 48 -6.64 -18.79 2.50
C ARG A 48 -6.81 -18.20 1.10
N ALA A 49 -7.85 -17.39 0.90
CA ALA A 49 -8.10 -16.77 -0.40
C ALA A 49 -7.05 -15.68 -0.71
N HIS A 50 -6.66 -14.86 0.27
CA HIS A 50 -5.60 -13.86 0.11
C HIS A 50 -4.18 -14.44 0.00
N ALA A 51 -3.94 -15.63 0.56
CA ALA A 51 -2.64 -16.32 0.49
C ALA A 51 -2.17 -16.60 -0.95
N LYS A 52 -3.08 -16.58 -1.93
CA LYS A 52 -2.74 -16.73 -3.36
C LYS A 52 -1.95 -15.55 -3.93
N GLN A 53 -2.07 -14.37 -3.33
CA GLN A 53 -1.47 -13.13 -3.84
C GLN A 53 -0.38 -12.58 -2.91
N CYS A 54 -0.49 -12.80 -1.59
CA CYS A 54 0.46 -12.31 -0.62
C CYS A 54 0.60 -13.28 0.56
N THR A 55 1.81 -13.41 1.10
CA THR A 55 2.05 -14.20 2.31
C THR A 55 1.96 -13.32 3.55
N PHE A 56 1.09 -13.69 4.47
CA PHE A 56 0.84 -12.95 5.71
C PHE A 56 1.42 -13.70 6.91
N SER A 57 2.17 -12.99 7.75
CA SER A 57 2.59 -13.53 9.06
C SER A 57 1.39 -13.73 9.98
N ASP A 58 1.43 -14.71 10.88
CA ASP A 58 0.31 -15.00 11.77
C ASP A 58 -0.01 -13.84 12.72
N ASP A 59 1.00 -13.13 13.22
CA ASP A 59 0.81 -11.93 14.03
C ASP A 59 0.08 -10.81 13.26
N PHE A 60 0.34 -10.69 11.95
CA PHE A 60 -0.39 -9.72 11.13
C PHE A 60 -1.85 -10.12 10.97
N LYS A 61 -2.12 -11.40 10.67
CA LYS A 61 -3.49 -11.91 10.53
C LYS A 61 -4.28 -11.67 11.81
N ASP A 62 -3.68 -11.96 12.95
CA ASP A 62 -4.29 -11.75 14.26
C ASP A 62 -4.59 -10.27 14.52
N LEU A 63 -3.65 -9.36 14.27
CA LEU A 63 -3.89 -7.93 14.39
C LEU A 63 -5.03 -7.47 13.47
N ALA A 64 -4.97 -7.84 12.19
CA ALA A 64 -5.96 -7.45 11.19
C ALA A 64 -7.36 -7.95 11.55
N ASN A 65 -7.49 -9.21 11.99
CA ASN A 65 -8.76 -9.79 12.45
C ASN A 65 -9.37 -8.98 13.61
N LYS A 66 -8.53 -8.50 14.54
CA LYS A 66 -9.00 -7.74 15.71
C LYS A 66 -9.26 -6.26 15.40
N MET A 67 -8.53 -5.65 14.45
CA MET A 67 -8.82 -4.29 13.96
C MET A 67 -10.08 -4.25 13.08
N LEU A 68 -10.32 -5.32 12.32
CA LEU A 68 -11.45 -5.48 11.42
C LEU A 68 -12.57 -6.35 12.03
N ALA A 69 -12.66 -6.40 13.35
CA ALA A 69 -13.78 -7.05 14.02
C ALA A 69 -15.07 -6.28 13.71
N PHE A 70 -16.12 -6.96 13.24
CA PHE A 70 -17.40 -6.33 12.89
C PHE A 70 -18.06 -5.65 14.11
N ASN A 71 -18.05 -6.34 15.24
CA ASN A 71 -18.51 -5.79 16.52
C ASN A 71 -17.46 -4.78 17.04
N ASP A 72 -17.88 -3.53 17.20
CA ASP A 72 -17.05 -2.42 17.67
C ASP A 72 -16.45 -2.67 19.06
N LYS A 73 -17.20 -3.30 19.97
CA LYS A 73 -16.73 -3.66 21.33
C LYS A 73 -15.64 -4.72 21.32
N ARG A 74 -15.54 -5.52 20.26
CA ARG A 74 -14.48 -6.53 20.09
C ARG A 74 -13.26 -5.98 19.35
N ARG A 75 -13.35 -4.76 18.82
CA ARG A 75 -12.27 -4.12 18.09
C ARG A 75 -11.20 -3.62 19.05
N LEU A 76 -9.94 -3.75 18.69
CA LEU A 76 -8.86 -3.22 19.52
C LEU A 76 -8.94 -1.69 19.62
N THR A 77 -8.55 -1.19 20.77
CA THR A 77 -8.21 0.22 20.97
C THR A 77 -6.79 0.49 20.47
N THR A 78 -6.47 1.75 20.20
CA THR A 78 -5.13 2.16 19.77
C THR A 78 -4.05 1.74 20.78
N GLU A 79 -4.36 1.80 22.07
CA GLU A 79 -3.47 1.40 23.17
C GLU A 79 -3.19 -0.09 23.13
N GLN A 80 -4.19 -0.91 22.82
CA GLN A 80 -4.02 -2.35 22.65
C GLN A 80 -3.24 -2.69 21.38
N ILE A 81 -3.44 -1.94 20.28
CA ILE A 81 -2.69 -2.11 19.04
C ILE A 81 -1.19 -1.86 19.26
N LYS A 82 -0.83 -0.79 19.99
CA LYS A 82 0.57 -0.47 20.31
C LYS A 82 1.29 -1.56 21.11
N LYS A 83 0.53 -2.39 21.84
CA LYS A 83 1.05 -3.54 22.60
C LYS A 83 1.00 -4.86 21.83
N HIS A 84 0.46 -4.86 20.60
CA HIS A 84 0.30 -6.07 19.82
C HIS A 84 1.66 -6.59 19.33
N PRO A 85 1.93 -7.91 19.36
CA PRO A 85 3.21 -8.47 18.91
C PRO A 85 3.64 -7.99 17.54
N TRP A 86 2.70 -7.90 16.59
CA TRP A 86 2.98 -7.37 15.26
C TRP A 86 3.51 -5.92 15.25
N TYR A 87 2.97 -5.06 16.11
CA TYR A 87 3.38 -3.65 16.20
C TYR A 87 4.73 -3.50 16.91
N THR A 88 4.99 -4.32 17.93
CA THR A 88 6.23 -4.26 18.72
C THR A 88 7.40 -5.00 18.08
N LYS A 89 7.24 -5.54 16.87
CA LYS A 89 8.35 -6.18 16.13
C LYS A 89 9.45 -5.17 15.84
N LYS A 90 10.68 -5.66 15.81
CA LYS A 90 11.84 -4.86 15.40
C LYS A 90 11.64 -4.35 13.98
N THR A 91 11.61 -3.04 13.82
CA THR A 91 11.61 -2.37 12.53
C THR A 91 13.03 -1.92 12.16
N LEU A 92 13.21 -1.53 10.90
CA LEU A 92 14.48 -0.95 10.46
C LEU A 92 14.67 0.43 11.09
N SER A 93 15.87 0.74 11.52
CA SER A 93 16.23 2.12 11.85
C SER A 93 16.14 3.01 10.61
N GLN A 94 16.06 4.33 10.79
CA GLN A 94 15.98 5.28 9.68
C GLN A 94 17.13 5.09 8.67
N LYS A 95 18.35 4.84 9.15
CA LYS A 95 19.52 4.62 8.29
C LYS A 95 19.39 3.33 7.47
N GLU A 96 18.94 2.25 8.09
CA GLU A 96 18.71 0.97 7.43
C GLU A 96 17.55 1.06 6.43
N LEU A 97 16.49 1.78 6.77
CA LEU A 97 15.35 2.02 5.90
C LEU A 97 15.76 2.77 4.63
N VAL A 98 16.48 3.89 4.76
CA VAL A 98 16.98 4.64 3.60
C VAL A 98 17.87 3.77 2.73
N LYS A 99 18.78 2.99 3.33
CA LYS A 99 19.64 2.05 2.60
C LYS A 99 18.81 1.03 1.81
N GLU A 100 17.79 0.45 2.42
CA GLU A 100 16.92 -0.53 1.77
C GLU A 100 16.08 0.09 0.64
N LEU A 101 15.53 1.29 0.85
CA LEU A 101 14.77 2.00 -0.18
C LEU A 101 15.65 2.38 -1.38
N MET A 102 16.87 2.89 -1.13
CA MET A 102 17.83 3.20 -2.18
C MET A 102 18.25 1.94 -2.96
N ARG A 103 18.42 0.80 -2.28
CA ARG A 103 18.68 -0.48 -2.94
C ARG A 103 17.54 -0.91 -3.88
N ARG A 104 16.29 -0.58 -3.55
CA ARG A 104 15.10 -0.93 -4.35
C ARG A 104 14.82 0.07 -5.47
N LYS A 105 15.26 1.32 -5.34
CA LYS A 105 14.97 2.43 -6.25
C LYS A 105 15.19 2.10 -7.74
N PRO A 106 16.32 1.48 -8.17
CA PRO A 106 16.54 1.20 -9.60
C PRO A 106 15.45 0.31 -10.23
N LYS A 107 14.91 -0.67 -9.48
CA LYS A 107 13.85 -1.55 -9.98
C LYS A 107 12.56 -0.78 -10.26
N VAL A 108 12.22 0.14 -9.35
CA VAL A 108 11.03 0.98 -9.48
C VAL A 108 11.20 1.97 -10.63
N ASP A 109 12.37 2.59 -10.74
CA ASP A 109 12.68 3.55 -11.80
C ASP A 109 12.65 2.87 -13.19
N THR A 110 13.19 1.65 -13.32
CA THR A 110 13.12 0.87 -14.57
C THR A 110 11.69 0.51 -14.94
N ALA A 111 10.90 -0.03 -14.01
CA ALA A 111 9.49 -0.38 -14.28
C ALA A 111 8.66 0.86 -14.68
N LEU A 112 8.94 2.01 -14.07
CA LEU A 112 8.30 3.27 -14.44
C LEU A 112 8.69 3.73 -15.86
N LEU A 113 9.95 3.54 -16.26
CA LEU A 113 10.41 3.87 -17.60
C LEU A 113 9.76 2.95 -18.65
N GLU A 114 9.72 1.65 -18.41
CA GLU A 114 9.05 0.66 -19.25
C GLU A 114 7.57 1.03 -19.45
N GLN A 115 6.85 1.30 -18.35
CA GLN A 115 5.44 1.72 -18.43
C GLN A 115 5.25 3.01 -19.25
N LYS A 116 6.18 3.98 -19.12
CA LYS A 116 6.13 5.22 -19.92
C LYS A 116 6.38 4.96 -21.40
N LEU A 117 7.29 4.04 -21.73
CA LEU A 117 7.56 3.64 -23.11
C LEU A 117 6.35 2.94 -23.72
N ASP A 118 5.72 2.01 -23.00
CA ASP A 118 4.52 1.30 -23.45
C ASP A 118 3.37 2.27 -23.74
N ARG A 119 3.14 3.24 -22.84
CA ARG A 119 2.14 4.29 -23.05
C ARG A 119 2.41 5.11 -24.30
N LYS A 120 3.67 5.48 -24.56
CA LYS A 120 4.06 6.23 -25.77
C LYS A 120 3.92 5.38 -27.03
N ASN A 121 4.33 4.12 -27.00
CA ASN A 121 4.24 3.23 -28.15
C ASN A 121 2.78 2.95 -28.53
N ASN A 122 1.90 2.75 -27.54
CA ASN A 122 0.47 2.61 -27.76
C ASN A 122 -0.15 3.91 -28.30
N SER A 123 0.30 5.08 -27.85
CA SER A 123 -0.12 6.37 -28.40
C SER A 123 0.31 6.57 -29.86
N LEU A 124 1.52 6.12 -30.23
CA LEU A 124 2.04 6.22 -31.59
C LEU A 124 1.28 5.30 -32.57
N HIS A 125 0.87 4.11 -32.11
CA HIS A 125 0.06 3.20 -32.91
C HIS A 125 -1.33 3.77 -33.23
N PHE A 126 -1.94 4.51 -32.30
CA PHE A 126 -3.21 5.21 -32.53
C PHE A 126 -3.07 6.35 -33.56
N THR A 127 -1.99 7.12 -33.52
CA THR A 127 -1.74 8.20 -34.48
C THR A 127 -1.36 7.71 -35.88
N ARG A 128 -0.67 6.56 -35.98
CA ARG A 128 -0.19 6.02 -37.27
C ARG A 128 -1.30 5.38 -38.11
N SER A 129 -2.39 4.90 -37.50
CA SER A 129 -3.59 4.49 -38.24
C SER A 129 -4.39 5.66 -38.84
N GLY A 130 -4.04 6.92 -38.52
CA GLY A 130 -4.72 8.12 -39.02
C GLY A 130 -3.91 9.01 -39.98
N ALA A 131 -2.64 8.72 -40.27
CA ALA A 131 -1.81 9.60 -41.09
C ALA A 131 -0.93 8.82 -42.09
N GLN A 132 -1.37 8.77 -43.34
CA GLN A 132 -0.44 8.65 -44.48
C GLN A 132 0.22 10.03 -44.66
N GLY A 133 1.54 10.13 -44.50
CA GLY A 133 2.28 11.37 -44.78
C GLY A 133 3.68 11.46 -44.15
N THR A 134 4.70 11.32 -45.01
CA THR A 134 6.14 11.64 -44.90
C THR A 134 6.68 12.47 -43.72
N ALA A 135 7.77 12.02 -43.07
CA ALA A 135 9.09 12.68 -43.04
C ALA A 135 10.06 12.05 -42.01
N LEU A 136 11.35 11.97 -42.37
CA LEU A 136 12.48 11.53 -41.54
C LEU A 136 12.75 12.49 -40.36
N GLY A 137 13.13 11.94 -39.20
CA GLY A 137 13.69 12.71 -38.08
C GLY A 137 14.39 11.80 -37.06
N ALA A 138 15.71 11.96 -36.92
CA ALA A 138 16.55 11.20 -35.98
C ALA A 138 16.14 11.47 -34.53
N ALA A 139 15.82 10.41 -33.78
CA ALA A 139 15.42 10.49 -32.38
C ALA A 139 16.63 10.62 -31.45
N THR A 140 16.92 11.83 -30.99
CA THR A 140 17.89 12.09 -29.92
C THR A 140 17.35 11.55 -28.59
N ARG A 141 18.13 10.69 -27.91
CA ARG A 141 17.80 10.15 -26.58
C ARG A 141 17.69 11.28 -25.53
N PRO A 142 16.59 11.40 -24.77
CA PRO A 142 16.53 12.37 -23.68
C PRO A 142 17.38 11.91 -22.49
N LYS A 143 18.14 12.85 -21.90
CA LYS A 143 18.94 12.63 -20.69
C LYS A 143 18.04 12.53 -19.46
N LEU A 144 18.42 11.62 -18.56
CA LEU A 144 17.82 11.36 -17.25
C LEU A 144 17.89 12.63 -16.40
N VAL A 145 16.76 13.04 -15.79
CA VAL A 145 16.76 14.08 -14.76
C VAL A 145 17.00 13.41 -13.41
N ASP A 146 18.11 13.77 -12.76
CA ASP A 146 18.45 13.28 -11.43
C ASP A 146 17.46 13.82 -10.40
N ILE A 147 16.79 12.92 -9.69
CA ILE A 147 15.99 13.30 -8.51
C ILE A 147 16.99 13.49 -7.37
N ASP A 148 17.19 14.74 -6.93
CA ASP A 148 18.04 15.05 -5.78
C ASP A 148 17.32 14.70 -4.46
N PHE A 149 17.63 13.54 -3.90
CA PHE A 149 17.12 13.08 -2.61
C PHE A 149 17.57 13.94 -1.42
N LYS A 150 18.56 14.83 -1.59
CA LYS A 150 18.97 15.79 -0.53
C LYS A 150 18.00 16.96 -0.39
N SER A 151 17.13 17.18 -1.38
CA SER A 151 16.13 18.24 -1.40
C SER A 151 14.79 17.87 -0.77
N LEU A 152 14.63 16.61 -0.33
CA LEU A 152 13.42 16.19 0.36
C LEU A 152 13.34 16.85 1.74
N PRO A 153 12.21 17.48 2.10
CA PRO A 153 12.02 18.01 3.44
C PRO A 153 12.22 16.88 4.45
N THR A 154 13.07 17.13 5.45
CA THR A 154 13.20 16.22 6.59
C THR A 154 11.83 16.23 7.26
N LEU A 155 11.21 15.05 7.40
CA LEU A 155 9.92 14.93 8.08
C LEU A 155 10.13 15.46 9.51
N GLU A 156 9.71 16.69 9.77
CA GLU A 156 9.73 17.24 11.11
C GLU A 156 8.89 16.32 11.99
N ARG A 157 9.49 15.95 13.13
CA ARG A 157 8.86 15.18 14.18
C ARG A 157 7.52 15.88 14.47
N CYS A 158 6.41 15.16 14.35
CA CYS A 158 5.17 15.62 14.95
C CYS A 158 5.45 15.76 16.45
N ASP A 159 5.56 17.01 16.91
CA ASP A 159 5.77 17.33 18.31
C ASP A 159 4.70 16.64 19.16
N GLU A 160 5.16 15.90 20.17
CA GLU A 160 4.28 15.44 21.25
C GLU A 160 3.74 16.68 21.97
N PRO A 161 2.43 16.75 22.28
CA PRO A 161 1.91 17.80 23.13
C PRO A 161 2.51 17.65 24.54
N PRO A 162 2.83 18.76 25.23
CA PRO A 162 3.37 18.71 26.58
C PRO A 162 2.33 18.12 27.54
N ASP A 163 2.80 17.21 28.38
CA ASP A 163 2.05 16.59 29.48
C ASP A 163 1.31 17.64 30.33
N VAL A 164 0.02 17.38 30.56
CA VAL A 164 -0.77 17.92 31.68
C VAL A 164 -1.39 16.76 32.42
#